data_AF-C6C8U2-F1
#
_entry.id   AF-C6C8U2-F1
#
_cell.length_a   1.000
_cell.length_b   1.000
_cell.length_c   1.000
_cell.angle_alpha   90.00
_cell.angle_beta   90.00
_cell.angle_gamma   90.00
#
_symmetry.space_group_name_H-M   'P 1'
#
loop_
_entity.id
_entity.type
_entity.pdbx_description
1 polymer ?
#
loop_
_entity_poly.entity_id
_entity_poly.type
_entity_poly.pdbx_seq_one_letter_code
_entity_poly.pdbx_strand_id
1 'polypeptide(L)'
;MTTIFVAGSITIKELDPLIVERLKKIVDQKFNVVVGDANGVDSSVQQELLQMGCRTTTVFSSSPKPRNNLGSWPVNFVKTDHPRGTRAFFTAKDIQMADKADCGLMVWDAKSTGTLSNVIELLARKKYSVVFINKKKEFVIIKSPDDIEILIKNMSAAAYSKAEEKIKISEKLASLKNHQMNMFAVS
;
A
#
# COMPACT_ATOMS: atom_id res chain seq x y z
N MET A 1 -18.86 4.85 3.59
CA MET A 1 -18.52 3.42 3.39
C MET A 1 -17.01 3.31 3.40
N THR A 2 -16.45 2.45 4.25
CA THR A 2 -14.99 2.36 4.43
C THR A 2 -14.30 1.88 3.16
N THR A 3 -13.19 2.52 2.79
CA THR A 3 -12.37 2.21 1.62
C THR A 3 -11.00 1.73 2.06
N ILE A 4 -10.57 0.57 1.55
CA ILE A 4 -9.31 -0.06 1.94
C ILE A 4 -8.37 -0.04 0.74
N PHE A 5 -7.19 0.55 0.94
CA PHE A 5 -6.09 0.45 -0.03
C PHE A 5 -5.35 -0.86 0.17
N VAL A 6 -5.48 -1.77 -0.79
CA VAL A 6 -4.76 -3.05 -0.77
C VAL A 6 -3.63 -3.00 -1.79
N ALA A 7 -2.40 -3.24 -1.33
CA ALA A 7 -1.20 -3.28 -2.19
C ALA A 7 -0.11 -4.15 -1.57
N GLY A 8 0.97 -4.37 -2.31
CA GLY A 8 2.11 -5.10 -1.76
C GLY A 8 3.30 -5.27 -2.69
N SER A 9 4.21 -6.15 -2.29
CA SER A 9 5.45 -6.38 -3.02
C SER A 9 5.19 -7.10 -4.35
N ILE A 10 5.75 -6.59 -5.44
CA ILE A 10 5.69 -7.21 -6.78
C ILE A 10 6.27 -8.63 -6.84
N THR A 11 7.15 -8.96 -5.88
CA THR A 11 7.82 -10.26 -5.74
C THR A 11 6.92 -11.35 -5.17
N ILE A 12 5.81 -10.99 -4.52
CA ILE A 12 4.87 -11.94 -3.93
C ILE A 12 3.75 -12.18 -4.95
N LYS A 13 3.61 -13.41 -5.44
CA LYS A 13 2.62 -13.81 -6.45
C LYS A 13 1.51 -14.71 -5.89
N GLU A 14 1.77 -15.30 -4.72
CA GLU A 14 0.81 -16.13 -3.99
C GLU A 14 0.55 -15.45 -2.65
N LEU A 15 -0.73 -15.26 -2.34
CA LEU A 15 -1.13 -14.67 -1.07
C LEU A 15 -1.17 -15.74 0.00
N ASP A 16 -0.72 -15.37 1.18
CA ASP A 16 -0.84 -16.23 2.35
C ASP A 16 -2.33 -16.43 2.71
N PRO A 17 -2.75 -17.62 3.20
CA PRO A 17 -4.13 -17.85 3.63
C PRO A 17 -4.66 -16.79 4.61
N LEU A 18 -3.80 -16.26 5.49
CA LEU A 18 -4.17 -15.19 6.43
C LEU A 18 -4.56 -13.88 5.71
N ILE A 19 -3.95 -13.60 4.56
CA ILE A 19 -4.35 -12.47 3.70
C ILE A 19 -5.68 -12.75 3.03
N VAL A 20 -5.87 -13.96 2.50
CA VAL A 20 -7.12 -14.36 1.84
C VAL A 20 -8.29 -14.25 2.82
N GLU A 21 -8.13 -14.72 4.06
CA GLU A 21 -9.14 -14.55 5.11
C GLU A 21 -9.42 -13.09 5.43
N ARG A 22 -8.39 -12.24 5.45
CA ARG A 22 -8.56 -10.80 5.67
C ARG A 22 -9.33 -10.16 4.51
N LEU A 23 -9.04 -10.53 3.26
CA LEU A 23 -9.78 -10.06 2.08
C LEU A 23 -11.24 -10.52 2.12
N LYS A 24 -11.49 -11.77 2.51
CA LYS A 24 -12.86 -12.28 2.67
C LYS A 24 -13.66 -11.42 3.64
N LYS A 25 -13.10 -11.08 4.80
CA LYS A 25 -13.74 -10.18 5.78
C LYS A 25 -14.04 -8.79 5.22
N ILE A 26 -13.20 -8.27 4.33
CA ILE A 26 -13.39 -6.98 3.64
C ILE A 26 -14.58 -7.07 2.69
N VAL A 27 -14.67 -8.15 1.92
CA VAL A 27 -15.76 -8.41 0.97
C VAL A 27 -17.09 -8.64 1.71
N ASP A 28 -17.10 -9.46 2.76
CA ASP A 28 -18.30 -9.76 3.55
C ASP A 28 -18.90 -8.50 4.20
N GLN A 29 -18.04 -7.57 4.63
CA GLN A 29 -18.43 -6.26 5.18
C GLN A 29 -18.78 -5.22 4.09
N LYS A 30 -18.67 -5.57 2.81
CA LYS A 30 -18.93 -4.70 1.66
C LYS A 30 -18.12 -3.41 1.68
N PHE A 31 -16.89 -3.47 2.21
CA PHE A 31 -15.98 -2.33 2.11
C PHE A 31 -15.56 -2.10 0.66
N ASN A 32 -15.25 -0.85 0.33
CA ASN A 32 -14.65 -0.53 -0.95
C ASN A 32 -13.19 -0.97 -0.95
N VAL A 33 -12.71 -1.45 -2.09
CA VAL A 33 -11.30 -1.80 -2.28
C VAL A 33 -10.72 -0.95 -3.39
N VAL A 34 -9.61 -0.27 -3.11
CA VAL A 34 -8.77 0.34 -4.14
C VAL A 34 -7.47 -0.46 -4.25
N VAL A 35 -7.13 -0.87 -5.47
CA VAL A 35 -5.98 -1.72 -5.77
C VAL A 35 -5.29 -1.23 -7.03
N GLY A 36 -3.98 -1.41 -7.14
CA GLY A 36 -3.24 -1.05 -8.34
C GLY A 36 -3.36 -2.08 -9.46
N ASP A 37 -2.81 -1.70 -10.62
CA ASP A 37 -2.72 -2.54 -11.81
C ASP A 37 -1.41 -3.36 -11.93
N ALA A 38 -0.54 -3.38 -10.91
CA ALA A 38 0.78 -4.01 -11.04
C ALA A 38 0.70 -5.56 -11.00
N ASN A 39 1.83 -6.21 -11.29
CA ASN A 39 1.99 -7.64 -11.03
C ASN A 39 2.28 -7.89 -9.54
N GLY A 40 2.29 -9.17 -9.15
CA GLY A 40 2.53 -9.59 -7.77
C GLY A 40 1.26 -9.40 -6.95
N VAL A 41 1.39 -8.80 -5.76
CA VAL A 41 0.26 -8.68 -4.82
C VAL A 41 -0.96 -8.03 -5.45
N ASP A 42 -0.81 -6.96 -6.23
CA ASP A 42 -1.93 -6.30 -6.91
C ASP A 42 -2.74 -7.30 -7.76
N SER A 43 -2.09 -8.04 -8.65
CA SER A 43 -2.73 -9.06 -9.48
C SER A 43 -3.32 -10.22 -8.67
N SER A 44 -2.63 -10.66 -7.61
CA SER A 44 -3.12 -11.76 -6.76
C SER A 44 -4.33 -11.34 -5.93
N VAL A 45 -4.33 -10.11 -5.41
CA VAL A 45 -5.48 -9.51 -4.71
C VAL A 45 -6.65 -9.36 -5.66
N GLN A 46 -6.42 -8.89 -6.89
CA GLN A 46 -7.47 -8.86 -7.92
C GLN A 46 -8.03 -10.27 -8.15
N GLN A 47 -7.19 -11.29 -8.27
CA GLN A 47 -7.65 -12.67 -8.48
C GLN A 47 -8.55 -13.18 -7.35
N GLU A 48 -8.16 -12.95 -6.09
CA GLU A 48 -8.97 -13.32 -4.92
C GLU A 48 -10.29 -12.56 -4.86
N LEU A 49 -10.27 -11.23 -5.08
CA LEU A 49 -11.48 -10.41 -5.09
C LEU A 49 -12.46 -10.83 -6.18
N LEU A 50 -11.96 -11.24 -7.34
CA LEU A 50 -12.78 -11.79 -8.42
C LEU A 50 -13.44 -13.11 -8.00
N GLN A 51 -12.67 -14.04 -7.43
CA GLN A 51 -13.20 -15.32 -6.96
C GLN A 51 -14.26 -15.16 -5.86
N MET A 52 -14.09 -14.17 -4.99
CA MET A 52 -15.06 -13.80 -3.95
C MET A 52 -16.27 -13.01 -4.48
N GLY A 53 -16.31 -12.69 -5.78
CA GLY A 53 -17.39 -11.91 -6.38
C GLY A 53 -17.47 -10.46 -5.89
N CYS A 54 -16.35 -9.88 -5.46
CA CYS A 54 -16.30 -8.51 -4.95
C CYS A 54 -16.68 -7.50 -6.05
N ARG A 55 -17.74 -6.71 -5.80
CA ARG A 55 -18.23 -5.68 -6.74
C ARG A 55 -17.79 -4.26 -6.38
N THR A 56 -17.23 -4.07 -5.19
CA THR A 56 -16.84 -2.77 -4.63
C THR A 56 -15.36 -2.45 -4.84
N THR A 57 -14.74 -3.06 -5.86
CA THR A 57 -13.33 -2.85 -6.21
C THR A 57 -13.18 -1.75 -7.27
N THR A 58 -12.14 -0.94 -7.18
CA THR A 58 -11.71 0.02 -8.21
C THR A 58 -10.21 -0.14 -8.46
N VAL A 59 -9.83 -0.27 -9.73
CA VAL A 59 -8.42 -0.42 -10.13
C VAL A 59 -7.82 0.94 -10.45
N PHE A 60 -6.67 1.27 -9.85
CA PHE A 60 -5.94 2.50 -10.14
C PHE A 60 -4.76 2.23 -11.07
N SER A 61 -4.64 3.08 -12.09
CA SER A 61 -3.64 2.95 -13.15
C SER A 61 -3.06 4.30 -13.53
N SER A 62 -1.75 4.34 -13.80
CA SER A 62 -1.07 5.50 -14.40
C SER A 62 -1.21 5.53 -15.94
N SER A 63 -1.98 4.61 -16.52
CA SER A 63 -2.24 4.49 -17.96
C SER A 63 -3.74 4.29 -18.22
N PRO A 64 -4.32 4.83 -19.32
CA PRO A 64 -5.70 4.57 -19.69
C PRO A 64 -6.01 3.08 -19.85
N LYS A 65 -5.01 2.30 -20.29
CA LYS A 65 -5.06 0.84 -20.31
C LYS A 65 -4.27 0.30 -19.12
N PRO A 66 -4.92 -0.24 -18.07
CA PRO A 66 -4.24 -0.86 -16.94
C PRO A 66 -3.49 -2.11 -17.41
N ARG A 67 -2.38 -2.44 -16.75
CA ARG A 67 -1.66 -3.71 -16.99
C ARG A 67 -2.53 -4.91 -16.60
N ASN A 68 -3.16 -4.83 -15.43
CA ASN A 68 -4.06 -5.85 -14.90
C ASN A 68 -5.40 -5.24 -14.45
N ASN A 69 -6.50 -5.83 -14.90
CA ASN A 69 -7.85 -5.62 -14.36
C ASN A 69 -8.67 -6.90 -14.54
N LEU A 70 -8.40 -7.90 -13.69
CA LEU A 70 -8.91 -9.27 -13.88
C LEU A 70 -10.44 -9.35 -13.76
N GLY A 71 -11.04 -8.54 -12.90
CA GLY A 71 -12.49 -8.54 -12.67
C GLY A 71 -13.26 -7.51 -13.49
N SER A 72 -12.63 -6.85 -14.47
CA SER A 72 -13.26 -5.80 -15.27
C SER A 72 -13.93 -4.70 -14.44
N TRP A 73 -13.30 -4.35 -13.31
CA TRP A 73 -13.80 -3.30 -12.42
C TRP A 73 -13.63 -1.91 -13.02
N PRO A 74 -14.32 -0.89 -12.48
CA PRO A 74 -14.05 0.50 -12.79
C PRO A 74 -12.56 0.83 -12.63
N VAL A 75 -12.03 1.57 -13.60
CA VAL A 75 -10.63 2.02 -13.61
C VAL A 75 -10.58 3.50 -13.30
N ASN A 76 -9.82 3.88 -12.27
CA ASN A 76 -9.41 5.25 -12.02
C ASN A 76 -8.05 5.49 -12.70
N PHE A 77 -8.08 6.20 -13.83
CA PHE A 77 -6.87 6.62 -14.53
C PHE A 77 -6.31 7.91 -13.93
N VAL A 78 -5.10 7.83 -13.40
CA VAL A 78 -4.39 8.96 -12.83
C VAL A 78 -3.48 9.58 -13.90
N LYS A 79 -3.90 10.73 -14.43
CA LYS A 79 -3.06 11.54 -15.31
C LYS A 79 -1.94 12.18 -14.48
N THR A 80 -0.71 12.08 -14.99
CA THR A 80 0.46 12.72 -14.40
C THR A 80 1.38 13.21 -15.51
N ASP A 81 2.02 14.35 -15.28
CA ASP A 81 3.00 14.93 -16.21
C ASP A 81 4.41 14.36 -15.99
N HIS A 82 4.58 13.44 -15.03
CA HIS A 82 5.83 12.75 -14.80
C HIS A 82 6.19 11.84 -15.99
N PRO A 83 7.48 11.73 -16.37
CA PRO A 83 7.87 10.88 -17.48
C PRO A 83 7.51 9.40 -17.22
N ARG A 84 6.94 8.73 -18.23
CA ARG A 84 6.58 7.31 -18.14
C ARG A 84 7.78 6.46 -17.71
N GLY A 85 7.54 5.49 -16.83
CA GLY A 85 8.59 4.61 -16.31
C GLY A 85 9.39 5.19 -15.15
N THR A 86 9.22 6.48 -14.80
CA THR A 86 9.84 7.04 -13.61
C THR A 86 9.11 6.62 -12.34
N ARG A 87 9.81 6.72 -11.20
CA ARG A 87 9.20 6.46 -9.90
C ARG A 87 8.01 7.40 -9.64
N ALA A 88 8.16 8.69 -9.92
CA ALA A 88 7.12 9.68 -9.70
C ALA A 88 5.84 9.35 -10.49
N PHE A 89 5.99 8.83 -11.72
CA PHE A 89 4.87 8.37 -12.53
C PHE A 89 4.08 7.22 -11.89
N PHE A 90 4.77 6.24 -11.29
CA PHE A 90 4.11 5.14 -10.59
C PHE A 90 3.56 5.56 -9.22
N THR A 91 4.25 6.45 -8.50
CA THR A 91 3.81 6.94 -7.19
C THR A 91 2.59 7.86 -7.28
N ALA A 92 2.36 8.55 -8.40
CA ALA A 92 1.18 9.41 -8.58
C ALA A 92 -0.16 8.68 -8.34
N LYS A 93 -0.29 7.45 -8.85
CA LYS A 93 -1.50 6.64 -8.60
C LYS A 93 -1.58 6.13 -7.15
N ASP A 94 -0.44 5.80 -6.55
CA ASP A 94 -0.37 5.31 -5.17
C ASP A 94 -0.80 6.40 -4.19
N ILE A 95 -0.40 7.65 -4.46
CA ILE A 95 -0.84 8.85 -3.73
C ILE A 95 -2.36 8.97 -3.81
N GLN A 96 -2.99 8.81 -4.98
CA GLN A 96 -4.44 8.89 -5.10
C GLN A 96 -5.16 7.73 -4.41
N MET A 97 -4.60 6.51 -4.42
CA MET A 97 -5.15 5.39 -3.65
C MET A 97 -5.09 5.67 -2.14
N ALA A 98 -3.97 6.18 -1.65
CA ALA A 98 -3.81 6.57 -0.25
C ALA A 98 -4.72 7.75 0.15
N ASP A 99 -4.98 8.67 -0.77
CA ASP A 99 -5.94 9.76 -0.59
C ASP A 99 -7.38 9.24 -0.47
N LYS A 100 -7.76 8.30 -1.34
CA LYS A 100 -9.12 7.76 -1.40
C LYS A 100 -9.46 6.79 -0.26
N ALA A 101 -8.48 6.07 0.27
CA ALA A 101 -8.68 5.05 1.28
C ALA A 101 -8.84 5.63 2.69
N ASP A 102 -9.46 4.88 3.61
CA ASP A 102 -9.52 5.19 5.04
C ASP A 102 -8.41 4.48 5.81
N CYS A 103 -7.95 3.32 5.31
CA CYS A 103 -6.81 2.57 5.84
C CYS A 103 -6.15 1.70 4.76
N GLY A 104 -4.98 1.15 5.08
CA GLY A 104 -4.22 0.26 4.20
C GLY A 104 -4.19 -1.20 4.67
N LEU A 105 -4.17 -2.14 3.71
CA LEU A 105 -3.75 -3.53 3.90
C LEU A 105 -2.55 -3.78 2.97
N MET A 106 -1.38 -3.98 3.56
CA MET A 106 -0.11 -4.05 2.83
C MET A 106 0.54 -5.42 2.97
N VAL A 107 0.82 -6.10 1.86
CA VAL A 107 1.52 -7.40 1.87
C VAL A 107 2.99 -7.18 1.52
N TRP A 108 3.90 -7.39 2.46
CA TRP A 108 5.28 -6.92 2.34
C TRP A 108 6.31 -8.04 2.53
N ASP A 109 7.31 -8.06 1.64
CA ASP A 109 8.42 -9.03 1.63
C ASP A 109 9.63 -8.60 2.49
N ALA A 110 9.47 -7.54 3.29
CA ALA A 110 10.52 -6.87 4.04
C ALA A 110 11.64 -6.26 3.17
N LYS A 111 11.35 -5.99 1.89
CA LYS A 111 12.32 -5.43 0.92
C LYS A 111 11.74 -4.33 0.04
N SER A 112 10.47 -4.46 -0.38
CA SER A 112 9.84 -3.54 -1.32
C SER A 112 9.77 -2.12 -0.76
N THR A 113 10.51 -1.21 -1.41
CA THR A 113 10.49 0.22 -1.06
C THR A 113 9.20 0.90 -1.53
N GLY A 114 8.50 0.33 -2.52
CA GLY A 114 7.20 0.81 -2.98
C GLY A 114 6.13 0.60 -1.92
N THR A 115 6.03 -0.63 -1.38
CA THR A 115 5.07 -0.95 -0.31
C THR A 115 5.34 -0.13 0.95
N LEU A 116 6.60 0.05 1.32
CA LEU A 116 6.98 0.90 2.45
C LEU A 116 6.64 2.38 2.20
N SER A 117 6.75 2.86 0.96
CA SER A 117 6.30 4.21 0.59
C SER A 117 4.80 4.37 0.76
N ASN A 118 3.99 3.37 0.42
CA ASN A 118 2.54 3.42 0.58
C ASN A 118 2.13 3.49 2.05
N VAL A 119 2.82 2.76 2.93
CA VAL A 119 2.60 2.86 4.39
C VAL A 119 2.92 4.27 4.89
N ILE A 120 4.07 4.83 4.48
CA ILE A 120 4.48 6.19 4.88
C ILE A 120 3.51 7.25 4.34
N GLU A 121 3.01 7.09 3.11
CA GLU A 121 2.03 7.99 2.51
C GLU A 121 0.69 7.97 3.26
N LEU A 122 0.21 6.79 3.67
CA LEU A 122 -0.97 6.66 4.51
C LEU A 122 -0.77 7.35 5.88
N LEU A 123 0.39 7.15 6.53
CA LEU A 123 0.72 7.83 7.79
C LEU A 123 0.76 9.35 7.65
N ALA A 124 1.35 9.87 6.56
CA ALA A 124 1.37 11.31 6.28
C ALA A 124 -0.05 11.90 6.19
N ARG A 125 -1.03 11.08 5.80
CA ARG A 125 -2.46 11.41 5.73
C ARG A 125 -3.23 11.05 7.00
N LYS A 126 -2.54 10.71 8.09
CA LYS A 126 -3.12 10.28 9.38
C LYS A 126 -3.98 9.01 9.28
N LYS A 127 -3.65 8.12 8.34
CA LYS A 127 -4.33 6.85 8.11
C LYS A 127 -3.42 5.70 8.52
N TYR A 128 -3.99 4.69 9.16
CA TYR A 128 -3.23 3.52 9.58
C TYR A 128 -3.12 2.47 8.48
N SER A 129 -2.12 1.60 8.58
CA SER A 129 -1.95 0.43 7.73
C SER A 129 -1.86 -0.83 8.56
N VAL A 130 -2.50 -1.90 8.12
CA VAL A 130 -2.22 -3.26 8.56
C VAL A 130 -1.22 -3.86 7.58
N VAL A 131 -0.02 -4.15 8.04
CA VAL A 131 1.06 -4.69 7.21
C VAL A 131 1.26 -6.17 7.55
N PHE A 132 1.15 -7.02 6.54
CA PHE A 132 1.51 -8.43 6.64
C PHE A 132 2.97 -8.63 6.23
N ILE A 133 3.79 -9.11 7.14
CA ILE A 133 5.21 -9.37 6.90
C ILE A 133 5.34 -10.81 6.40
N ASN A 134 5.46 -10.99 5.09
CA ASN A 134 5.38 -12.30 4.44
C ASN A 134 6.45 -13.30 4.93
N LYS A 135 7.61 -12.84 5.40
CA LYS A 135 8.65 -13.72 5.95
C LYS A 135 8.29 -14.28 7.33
N LYS A 136 7.53 -13.51 8.12
CA LYS A 136 7.15 -13.87 9.49
C LYS A 136 5.72 -14.39 9.61
N LYS A 137 4.92 -14.21 8.56
CA LYS A 137 3.51 -14.59 8.51
C LYS A 137 2.69 -13.93 9.61
N GLU A 138 3.02 -12.68 9.92
CA GLU A 138 2.39 -11.89 10.97
C GLU A 138 1.84 -10.57 10.44
N PHE A 139 0.75 -10.11 11.07
CA PHE A 139 0.22 -8.76 10.86
C PHE A 139 0.76 -7.82 11.93
N VAL A 140 1.19 -6.64 11.50
CA VAL A 140 1.52 -5.51 12.37
C VAL A 140 0.66 -4.31 11.99
N ILE A 141 0.27 -3.52 12.98
CA ILE A 141 -0.50 -2.29 12.76
C ILE A 141 0.46 -1.11 12.85
N ILE A 142 0.43 -0.26 11.83
CA ILE A 142 1.23 0.94 11.72
C ILE A 142 0.28 2.13 11.76
N LYS A 143 0.27 2.86 12.88
CA LYS A 143 -0.62 4.00 13.13
C LYS A 143 0.15 5.28 13.49
N SER A 144 1.42 5.18 13.83
CA SER A 144 2.32 6.30 14.12
C SER A 144 3.65 6.19 13.36
N PRO A 145 4.43 7.28 13.29
CA PRO A 145 5.77 7.23 12.72
C PRO A 145 6.72 6.28 13.47
N ASP A 146 6.55 6.11 14.79
CA ASP A 146 7.38 5.20 15.60
C ASP A 146 7.13 3.73 15.25
N ASP A 147 5.90 3.37 14.86
CA ASP A 147 5.57 2.01 14.45
C ASP A 147 6.36 1.56 13.20
N ILE A 148 6.87 2.48 12.37
CA ILE A 148 7.69 2.15 11.20
C ILE A 148 8.99 1.44 11.60
N GLU A 149 9.49 1.68 12.82
CA GLU A 149 10.67 0.96 13.32
C GLU A 149 10.46 -0.55 13.38
N ILE A 150 9.20 -1.00 13.58
CA ILE A 150 8.83 -2.42 13.51
C ILE A 150 9.14 -2.96 12.11
N LEU A 151 8.80 -2.21 11.05
CA LEU A 151 9.08 -2.62 9.68
C LEU A 151 10.58 -2.60 9.37
N ILE A 152 11.29 -1.56 9.82
CA ILE A 152 12.74 -1.43 9.60
C ILE A 152 13.50 -2.61 10.24
N LYS A 153 13.13 -3.04 11.45
CA LYS A 153 13.73 -4.21 12.14
C LYS A 153 13.56 -5.52 11.37
N ASN A 154 12.63 -5.60 10.42
CA ASN A 154 12.42 -6.77 9.58
C ASN A 154 13.24 -6.74 8.28
N MET A 155 13.87 -5.61 7.95
CA MET A 155 14.70 -5.46 6.77
C MET A 155 16.11 -5.99 7.03
N SER A 156 16.75 -6.56 6.00
CA SER A 156 18.20 -6.76 6.04
C SER A 156 18.92 -5.42 5.87
N ALA A 157 20.19 -5.33 6.31
CA ALA A 157 21.00 -4.12 6.13
C ALA A 157 21.03 -3.63 4.67
N ALA A 158 21.15 -4.56 3.71
CA ALA A 158 21.12 -4.22 2.28
C ALA A 158 19.74 -3.70 1.82
N ALA A 159 18.65 -4.28 2.32
CA ALA A 159 17.30 -3.82 1.99
C ALA A 159 17.02 -2.43 2.60
N TYR A 160 17.47 -2.20 3.84
CA TYR A 160 17.38 -0.92 4.52
C TYR A 160 18.19 0.16 3.79
N SER A 161 19.46 -0.12 3.47
CA SER A 161 20.32 0.80 2.70
C SER A 161 19.68 1.20 1.37
N LYS A 162 19.11 0.24 0.63
CA LYS A 162 18.36 0.50 -0.60
C LYS A 162 17.09 1.33 -0.37
N ALA A 163 16.42 1.17 0.77
CA ALA A 163 15.28 2.02 1.12
C ALA A 163 15.73 3.44 1.44
N GLU A 164 16.80 3.62 2.22
CA GLU A 164 17.36 4.93 2.52
C GLU A 164 17.77 5.66 1.23
N GLU A 165 18.50 4.99 0.34
CA GLU A 165 18.90 5.57 -0.97
C GLU A 165 17.68 5.99 -1.81
N LYS A 166 16.66 5.14 -1.89
CA LYS A 166 15.57 5.32 -2.85
C LYS A 166 14.39 6.16 -2.34
N ILE A 167 14.15 6.17 -1.04
CA ILE A 167 13.00 6.84 -0.42
C ILE A 167 13.36 7.74 0.75
N LYS A 168 14.63 7.73 1.17
CA LYS A 168 15.13 8.54 2.28
C LYS A 168 14.28 8.35 3.54
N ILE A 169 14.19 7.10 3.99
CA ILE A 169 13.24 6.73 5.04
C ILE A 169 13.48 7.53 6.32
N SER A 170 14.75 7.80 6.66
CA SER A 170 15.12 8.60 7.83
C SER A 170 14.60 10.04 7.73
N GLU A 171 14.79 10.70 6.58
CA GLU A 171 14.27 12.06 6.33
C GLU A 171 12.73 12.11 6.43
N LYS A 172 12.04 11.12 5.83
CA LYS A 172 10.58 11.03 5.88
C LYS A 172 10.05 10.83 7.30
N LEU A 173 10.69 9.97 8.09
CA LEU A 173 10.31 9.73 9.48
C LEU A 173 10.53 10.97 10.35
N ALA A 174 11.66 11.65 10.20
CA ALA A 174 11.91 12.90 10.92
C ALA A 174 10.83 13.96 10.60
N SER A 175 10.48 14.12 9.33
CA SER A 175 9.40 15.03 8.90
C SER A 175 8.05 14.68 9.53
N LEU A 176 7.68 13.40 9.55
CA LEU A 176 6.44 12.93 10.16
C LEU A 176 6.41 13.18 11.68
N LYS A 177 7.50 12.90 12.40
CA LYS A 177 7.59 13.13 13.85
C LYS A 177 7.49 14.63 14.18
N ASN A 178 8.17 15.48 13.41
CA ASN A 178 8.11 16.94 13.60
C ASN A 178 6.71 17.51 13.37
N HIS A 179 5.99 17.04 12.33
CA HIS A 179 4.60 17.45 12.09
C HIS A 179 3.67 17.03 13.22
N GLN A 180 3.90 15.86 13.81
CA GLN A 180 3.13 15.38 14.94
C GLN A 180 3.38 16.25 16.19
N MET A 181 4.64 16.59 16.48
CA MET A 181 5.00 17.46 17.62
C MET A 181 4.44 18.88 17.49
N ASN A 182 4.53 19.49 16.31
CA ASN A 182 4.01 20.85 16.08
C ASN A 182 2.50 20.93 16.24
N MET A 183 1.77 19.84 16.00
CA MET A 183 0.32 19.81 16.15
C MET A 183 -0.11 19.72 17.62
N PHE A 184 0.64 18.98 18.45
CA PHE A 184 0.41 18.93 19.89
C PHE A 184 0.80 20.21 20.62
N ALA A 185 1.69 21.02 20.03
CA ALA A 185 2.10 22.31 20.60
C ALA A 185 1.08 23.45 20.35
N VAL A 186 0.10 23.23 19.47
CA VAL A 186 -0.89 24.25 19.04
C VAL A 186 -2.32 23.87 19.50
N SER A 187 -2.47 22.74 20.19
CA SER A 187 -3.72 22.22 20.77
C SER A 187 -3.70 22.31 22.29
#